data_AF-A0A2R4MZG9-F1
#
_entry.id   AF-A0A2R4MZG9-F1
#
_cell.length_a   1.000
_cell.length_b   1.000
_cell.length_c   1.000
_cell.angle_alpha   90.00
_cell.angle_beta   90.00
_cell.angle_gamma   90.00
#
_symmetry.space_group_name_H-M   'P 1'
#
loop_
_entity.id
_entity.type
_entity.pdbx_description
1 polymer ?
#
loop_
_entity_poly.entity_id
_entity_poly.type
_entity_poly.pdbx_seq_one_letter_code
_entity_poly.pdbx_strand_id
1 'polypeptide(L)'
;MRYELFEKIYDIDSNMNIKEILLATIKSIVQAIGERDRYTRKHSENVAAYAKIIANELRLSQDEIEKIYLAGLFHDIGKIGIPDYILNKPGKLNDEELMFIKEHPRIACRILESFDIFKDILPAIEQHHEQWNGSGYPFGLIGESIDLGARIIAVADAFDAMITDRVYRKGMKQDEAIDNLIKGAGQQWDPEIVDVFVRWWEKMYNPQGKHDWKLKYVRTIYKDFLNDATEGKVILLDESDIEKYKEDYKVYGEMPVLYYRDLIEARKLFNEFLDQLDINKEKQRIYILVFSELVNNILKHAERGMVEWGIDNFDDLVLTVNDYGPGFLLEKLPQSLLISGFCTTNTLKSVGLGLPFVLKYCKKLTIANCSGGTFISVKLTK
;
A
#
# COMPACT_ATOMS: atom_id res chain seq x y z
N MET A 1 -29.49 -18.60 55.79
CA MET A 1 -29.74 -17.63 54.69
C MET A 1 -28.56 -16.76 54.26
N ARG A 2 -27.76 -16.11 55.13
CA ARG A 2 -26.57 -15.33 54.67
C ARG A 2 -25.28 -16.15 54.46
N TYR A 3 -25.24 -17.39 54.95
CA TYR A 3 -24.11 -18.31 54.79
C TYR A 3 -24.25 -19.27 53.58
N GLU A 4 -25.47 -19.59 53.15
CA GLU A 4 -25.71 -20.51 52.01
C GLU A 4 -25.43 -19.87 50.64
N LEU A 5 -25.42 -18.53 50.55
CA LEU A 5 -25.01 -17.83 49.33
C LEU A 5 -23.48 -17.79 49.15
N PHE A 6 -22.72 -17.89 50.24
CA PHE A 6 -21.25 -17.89 50.21
C PHE A 6 -20.70 -19.25 49.77
N GLU A 7 -21.33 -20.36 50.18
CA GLU A 7 -20.94 -21.69 49.71
C GLU A 7 -21.31 -21.94 48.24
N LYS A 8 -22.42 -21.38 47.74
CA LYS A 8 -22.78 -21.49 46.31
C LYS A 8 -21.87 -20.72 45.35
N ILE A 9 -21.09 -19.75 45.84
CA ILE A 9 -20.07 -19.05 45.04
C ILE A 9 -18.75 -19.85 45.01
N TYR A 10 -18.50 -20.68 46.03
CA TYR A 10 -17.32 -21.55 46.11
C TYR A 10 -17.46 -22.87 45.35
N ASP A 11 -18.67 -23.19 44.88
CA ASP A 11 -18.96 -24.40 44.08
C ASP A 11 -18.83 -24.16 42.56
N ILE A 12 -18.17 -23.07 42.17
CA ILE A 12 -17.66 -22.89 40.79
C ILE A 12 -16.48 -23.84 40.65
N ASP A 13 -16.80 -25.05 40.21
CA ASP A 13 -15.96 -26.03 39.52
C ASP A 13 -14.46 -25.95 39.86
N SER A 14 -13.99 -26.85 40.73
CA SER A 14 -12.61 -26.99 41.20
C SER A 14 -11.57 -27.37 40.12
N ASN A 15 -11.89 -27.11 38.85
CA ASN A 15 -11.03 -27.21 37.69
C ASN A 15 -10.86 -25.91 36.88
N MET A 16 -11.51 -24.79 37.23
CA MET A 16 -11.20 -23.50 36.62
C MET A 16 -9.95 -22.89 37.27
N ASN A 17 -8.93 -22.63 36.45
CA ASN A 17 -7.69 -22.01 36.90
C ASN A 17 -8.00 -20.58 37.40
N ILE A 18 -7.41 -20.14 38.52
CA ILE A 18 -7.55 -18.76 39.04
C ILE A 18 -7.28 -17.72 37.94
N LYS A 19 -6.36 -18.01 37.00
CA LYS A 19 -6.11 -17.21 35.79
C LYS A 19 -7.36 -17.06 34.93
N GLU A 20 -8.12 -18.12 34.71
CA GLU A 20 -9.34 -18.11 33.89
C GLU A 20 -10.46 -17.30 34.55
N ILE A 21 -10.62 -17.41 35.87
CA ILE A 21 -11.60 -16.62 36.64
C ILE A 21 -11.26 -15.13 36.59
N LEU A 22 -9.99 -14.77 36.78
CA LEU A 22 -9.53 -13.39 36.66
C LEU A 22 -9.76 -12.84 35.25
N LEU A 23 -9.38 -13.58 34.22
CA LEU A 23 -9.61 -13.19 32.83
C LEU A 23 -11.10 -13.05 32.51
N ALA A 24 -11.96 -13.95 32.98
CA ALA A 24 -13.41 -13.88 32.80
C ALA A 24 -14.01 -12.65 33.52
N THR A 25 -13.51 -12.33 34.71
CA THR A 25 -13.93 -11.16 35.48
C THR A 25 -13.56 -9.86 34.76
N ILE A 26 -12.32 -9.75 34.27
CA ILE A 26 -11.86 -8.52 33.59
C ILE A 26 -12.51 -8.40 32.22
N LYS A 27 -12.74 -9.51 31.51
CA LYS A 27 -13.61 -9.53 30.32
C LYS A 27 -15.02 -9.00 30.62
N SER A 28 -15.57 -9.31 31.79
CA SER A 28 -16.90 -8.80 32.19
C SER A 28 -16.87 -7.31 32.52
N ILE A 29 -15.75 -6.79 33.06
CA ILE A 29 -15.55 -5.35 33.28
C ILE A 29 -15.42 -4.63 31.93
N VAL A 30 -14.65 -5.17 30.97
CA VAL A 30 -14.59 -4.64 29.60
C VAL A 30 -15.97 -4.65 28.95
N GLN A 31 -16.76 -5.71 29.16
CA GLN A 31 -18.15 -5.76 28.68
C GLN A 31 -19.00 -4.63 29.27
N ALA A 32 -18.89 -4.35 30.56
CA ALA A 32 -19.64 -3.27 31.21
C ALA A 32 -19.22 -1.87 30.69
N ILE A 33 -17.93 -1.68 30.38
CA ILE A 33 -17.45 -0.45 29.71
C ILE A 33 -18.03 -0.37 28.29
N GLY A 34 -18.11 -1.51 27.60
CA GLY A 34 -18.80 -1.73 26.34
C GLY A 34 -20.26 -1.30 26.29
N GLU A 35 -20.93 -1.17 27.44
CA GLU A 35 -22.31 -0.70 27.53
C GLU A 35 -22.41 0.83 27.69
N ARG A 36 -21.37 1.49 28.21
CA ARG A 36 -21.29 2.96 28.34
C ARG A 36 -20.94 3.66 27.04
N ASP A 37 -20.23 2.97 26.17
CA ASP A 37 -19.92 3.39 24.80
C ASP A 37 -20.53 2.36 23.85
N ARG A 38 -21.55 2.77 23.08
CA ARG A 38 -22.38 1.91 22.21
C ARG A 38 -21.57 1.09 21.19
N TYR A 39 -20.26 1.32 21.09
CA TYR A 39 -19.32 0.78 20.13
C TYR A 39 -18.39 -0.33 20.68
N THR A 40 -18.05 -0.34 21.97
CA THR A 40 -16.74 -0.90 22.39
C THR A 40 -16.66 -2.42 22.63
N ARG A 41 -17.77 -3.14 22.84
CA ARG A 41 -17.68 -4.60 23.07
C ARG A 41 -17.19 -5.35 21.83
N LYS A 42 -17.93 -5.23 20.73
CA LYS A 42 -17.64 -5.99 19.51
C LYS A 42 -16.31 -5.55 18.91
N HIS A 43 -16.01 -4.27 19.06
CA HIS A 43 -14.76 -3.65 18.65
C HIS A 43 -13.54 -4.29 19.31
N SER A 44 -13.43 -4.30 20.64
CA SER A 44 -12.24 -4.86 21.31
C SER A 44 -12.07 -6.36 21.04
N GLU A 45 -13.16 -7.12 20.90
CA GLU A 45 -13.10 -8.53 20.49
C GLU A 45 -12.57 -8.70 19.06
N ASN A 46 -13.00 -7.86 18.12
CA ASN A 46 -12.55 -7.88 16.73
C ASN A 46 -11.07 -7.45 16.63
N VAL A 47 -10.68 -6.38 17.32
CA VAL A 47 -9.29 -5.90 17.38
C VAL A 47 -8.37 -6.98 17.92
N ALA A 48 -8.74 -7.63 19.04
CA ALA A 48 -7.98 -8.75 19.58
C ALA A 48 -7.86 -9.91 18.57
N ALA A 49 -8.93 -10.23 17.85
CA ALA A 49 -8.92 -11.28 16.84
C ALA A 49 -8.00 -10.95 15.64
N TYR A 50 -8.08 -9.74 15.09
CA TYR A 50 -7.19 -9.28 14.02
C TYR A 50 -5.73 -9.19 14.48
N ALA A 51 -5.47 -8.68 15.67
CA ALA A 51 -4.13 -8.63 16.25
C ALA A 51 -3.52 -10.05 16.40
N LYS A 52 -4.33 -11.02 16.87
CA LYS A 52 -3.94 -12.43 16.94
C LYS A 52 -3.61 -13.02 15.56
N ILE A 53 -4.40 -12.68 14.54
CA ILE A 53 -4.14 -13.11 13.16
C ILE A 53 -2.80 -12.58 12.66
N ILE A 54 -2.56 -11.27 12.81
CA ILE A 54 -1.31 -10.63 12.42
C ILE A 54 -0.11 -11.28 13.13
N ALA A 55 -0.20 -11.47 14.44
CA ALA A 55 0.85 -12.10 15.25
C ALA A 55 1.15 -13.54 14.78
N ASN A 56 0.14 -14.30 14.37
CA ASN A 56 0.32 -15.64 13.80
C ASN A 56 1.02 -15.60 12.44
N GLU A 57 0.65 -14.67 11.55
CA GLU A 57 1.27 -14.54 10.22
C GLU A 57 2.73 -14.04 10.32
N LEU A 58 3.06 -13.26 11.35
CA LEU A 58 4.43 -12.92 11.74
C LEU A 58 5.22 -14.08 12.37
N ARG A 59 4.57 -15.23 12.62
CA ARG A 59 5.17 -16.43 13.23
C ARG A 59 5.74 -16.20 14.63
N LEU A 60 5.09 -15.35 15.42
CA LEU A 60 5.43 -15.17 16.83
C LEU A 60 5.14 -16.43 17.65
N SER A 61 5.74 -16.53 18.83
CA SER A 61 5.47 -17.64 19.75
C SER A 61 4.03 -17.62 20.26
N GLN A 62 3.53 -18.77 20.70
CA GLN A 62 2.17 -18.88 21.23
C GLN A 62 1.93 -17.98 22.46
N ASP A 63 2.96 -17.76 23.28
CA ASP A 63 2.94 -16.85 24.43
C ASP A 63 2.79 -15.38 23.98
N GLU A 64 3.59 -14.93 23.01
CA GLU A 64 3.50 -13.59 22.45
C GLU A 64 2.14 -13.34 21.77
N ILE A 65 1.63 -14.34 21.05
CA ILE A 65 0.31 -14.27 20.42
C ILE A 65 -0.80 -14.11 21.48
N GLU A 66 -0.72 -14.84 22.59
CA GLU A 66 -1.69 -14.71 23.70
C GLU A 66 -1.58 -13.33 24.35
N LYS A 67 -0.36 -12.83 24.57
CA LYS A 67 -0.10 -11.48 25.11
C LYS A 67 -0.68 -10.38 24.21
N ILE A 68 -0.43 -10.44 22.90
CA ILE A 68 -0.98 -9.47 21.92
C ILE A 68 -2.50 -9.55 21.84
N TYR A 69 -3.08 -10.76 21.91
CA TYR A 69 -4.52 -10.93 21.96
C TYR A 69 -5.13 -10.27 23.21
N LEU A 70 -4.52 -10.46 24.39
CA LEU A 70 -4.97 -9.82 25.63
C LEU A 70 -4.79 -8.31 25.58
N ALA A 71 -3.67 -7.82 25.04
CA ALA A 71 -3.42 -6.40 24.84
C ALA A 71 -4.49 -5.75 23.95
N GLY A 72 -4.81 -6.37 22.81
CA GLY A 72 -5.87 -5.91 21.91
C GLY A 72 -7.26 -5.96 22.56
N LEU A 73 -7.51 -6.90 23.46
CA LEU A 73 -8.79 -6.98 24.18
C LEU A 73 -8.95 -5.87 25.22
N PHE A 74 -7.85 -5.44 25.85
CA PHE A 74 -7.85 -4.48 26.96
C PHE A 74 -7.37 -3.08 26.60
N HIS A 75 -6.96 -2.82 25.35
CA HIS A 75 -6.36 -1.54 24.92
C HIS A 75 -7.20 -0.32 25.31
N ASP A 76 -8.53 -0.47 25.27
CA ASP A 76 -9.51 0.59 25.47
C ASP A 76 -10.12 0.63 26.88
N ILE A 77 -9.70 -0.24 27.81
CA ILE A 77 -10.32 -0.32 29.16
C ILE A 77 -10.24 1.01 29.93
N GLY A 78 -9.23 1.84 29.63
CA GLY A 78 -9.07 3.16 30.22
C GLY A 78 -10.15 4.16 29.84
N LYS A 79 -10.98 3.88 28.82
CA LYS A 79 -12.15 4.70 28.48
C LYS A 79 -13.15 4.83 29.65
N ILE A 80 -13.09 3.93 30.64
CA ILE A 80 -13.89 4.03 31.87
C ILE A 80 -13.66 5.35 32.63
N GLY A 81 -12.44 5.91 32.53
CA GLY A 81 -12.05 7.16 33.18
C GLY A 81 -12.44 8.41 32.39
N ILE A 82 -13.07 8.26 31.22
CA ILE A 82 -13.48 9.38 30.36
C ILE A 82 -14.92 9.79 30.69
N PRO A 83 -15.21 11.11 30.79
CA PRO A 83 -16.58 11.58 31.00
C PRO A 83 -17.54 11.20 29.86
N ASP A 84 -18.75 10.76 30.21
CA ASP A 84 -19.75 10.28 29.23
C ASP A 84 -20.12 11.32 28.18
N TYR A 85 -20.16 12.60 28.55
CA TYR A 85 -20.50 13.69 27.61
C TYR A 85 -19.42 13.93 26.56
N ILE A 86 -18.17 13.53 26.82
CA ILE A 86 -17.06 13.56 25.86
C ILE A 86 -17.12 12.29 25.00
N LEU A 87 -17.20 11.13 25.65
CA LEU A 87 -17.18 9.83 24.97
C LEU A 87 -18.35 9.66 23.99
N ASN A 88 -19.53 10.18 24.33
CA ASN A 88 -20.75 10.07 23.53
C ASN A 88 -21.09 11.35 22.71
N LYS A 89 -20.15 12.30 22.58
CA LYS A 89 -20.40 13.58 21.90
C LYS A 89 -20.72 13.35 20.41
N PRO A 90 -21.89 13.83 19.91
CA PRO A 90 -22.20 13.77 18.48
C PRO A 90 -21.45 14.89 17.74
N GLY A 91 -20.26 14.60 17.22
CA GLY A 91 -19.48 15.54 16.40
C GLY A 91 -17.99 15.55 16.71
N LYS A 92 -17.30 16.60 16.26
CA LYS A 92 -15.87 16.77 16.55
C LYS A 92 -15.65 17.16 18.00
N LEU A 93 -14.63 16.57 18.62
CA LEU A 93 -14.10 17.01 19.90
C LEU A 93 -13.29 18.30 19.72
N ASN A 94 -13.32 19.18 20.71
CA ASN A 94 -12.37 20.28 20.82
C ASN A 94 -11.02 19.79 21.38
N ASP A 95 -10.01 20.65 21.42
CA ASP A 95 -8.65 20.26 21.84
C ASP A 95 -8.60 19.78 23.31
N GLU A 96 -9.37 20.40 24.21
CA GLU A 96 -9.44 20.02 25.62
C GLU A 96 -10.11 18.64 25.80
N GLU A 97 -11.22 18.40 25.10
CA GLU A 97 -11.94 17.12 25.07
C GLU A 97 -11.06 16.00 24.49
N LEU A 98 -10.28 16.32 23.45
CA LEU A 98 -9.34 15.38 22.85
C LEU A 98 -8.23 14.98 23.83
N MET A 99 -7.76 15.90 24.68
CA MET A 99 -6.78 15.58 25.73
C MET A 99 -7.31 14.52 26.70
N PHE A 100 -8.59 14.57 27.08
CA PHE A 100 -9.17 13.50 27.89
C PHE A 100 -9.12 12.16 27.16
N ILE A 101 -9.52 12.11 25.89
CA ILE A 101 -9.48 10.86 25.12
C ILE A 101 -8.04 10.32 25.03
N LYS A 102 -7.04 11.18 24.82
CA LYS A 102 -5.62 10.76 24.71
C LYS A 102 -5.06 10.15 26.00
N GLU A 103 -5.71 10.34 27.15
CA GLU A 103 -5.28 9.73 28.42
C GLU A 103 -5.74 8.27 28.61
N HIS A 104 -6.68 7.76 27.80
CA HIS A 104 -7.19 6.40 28.01
C HIS A 104 -6.12 5.29 27.98
N PRO A 105 -5.03 5.35 27.17
CA PRO A 105 -4.00 4.30 27.22
C PRO A 105 -3.29 4.28 28.58
N ARG A 106 -3.01 5.47 29.14
CA ARG A 106 -2.39 5.60 30.47
C ARG A 106 -3.31 5.15 31.59
N ILE A 107 -4.60 5.48 31.49
CA ILE A 107 -5.61 5.02 32.45
C ILE A 107 -5.72 3.49 32.38
N ALA A 108 -5.70 2.91 31.17
CA ALA A 108 -5.70 1.46 30.99
C ALA A 108 -4.50 0.81 31.71
N CYS A 109 -3.29 1.36 31.55
CA CYS A 109 -2.11 0.85 32.24
C CYS A 109 -2.24 0.95 33.77
N ARG A 110 -2.72 2.07 34.32
CA ARG A 110 -2.95 2.22 35.77
C ARG A 110 -3.97 1.22 36.33
N ILE A 111 -4.96 0.84 35.53
CA ILE A 111 -5.96 -0.17 35.93
C ILE A 111 -5.34 -1.58 35.93
N LEU A 112 -4.49 -1.88 34.95
CA LEU A 112 -3.98 -3.23 34.73
C LEU A 112 -2.65 -3.52 35.45
N GLU A 113 -1.87 -2.50 35.82
CA GLU A 113 -0.54 -2.65 36.44
C GLU A 113 -0.57 -3.37 37.79
N SER A 114 -1.71 -3.34 38.49
CA SER A 114 -1.89 -4.05 39.76
C SER A 114 -1.97 -5.58 39.59
N PHE A 115 -2.08 -6.08 38.37
CA PHE A 115 -2.16 -7.51 38.08
C PHE A 115 -0.89 -7.98 37.37
N ASP A 116 -0.13 -8.87 38.01
CA ASP A 116 1.12 -9.40 37.45
C ASP A 116 0.95 -10.00 36.05
N ILE A 117 -0.21 -10.59 35.77
CA ILE A 117 -0.53 -11.22 34.48
C ILE A 117 -0.57 -10.24 33.30
N PHE A 118 -0.66 -8.91 33.53
CA PHE A 118 -0.71 -7.92 32.47
C PHE A 118 0.56 -7.08 32.33
N LYS A 119 1.54 -7.24 33.22
CA LYS A 119 2.76 -6.41 33.20
C LYS A 119 3.45 -6.41 31.83
N ASP A 120 3.52 -7.60 31.20
CA ASP A 120 4.15 -7.78 29.90
C ASP A 120 3.36 -7.16 28.73
N ILE A 121 2.08 -6.85 28.91
CA ILE A 121 1.22 -6.28 27.84
C ILE A 121 1.01 -4.77 27.98
N LEU A 122 1.44 -4.16 29.09
CA LEU A 122 1.24 -2.73 29.33
C LEU A 122 1.88 -1.84 28.25
N PRO A 123 3.09 -2.11 27.73
CA PRO A 123 3.66 -1.29 26.66
C PRO A 123 2.81 -1.31 25.38
N ALA A 124 2.31 -2.49 25.00
CA ALA A 124 1.42 -2.66 23.85
C ALA A 124 0.12 -1.84 24.02
N ILE A 125 -0.42 -1.80 25.23
CA ILE A 125 -1.63 -1.03 25.57
C ILE A 125 -1.33 0.47 25.64
N GLU A 126 -0.22 0.91 26.24
CA GLU A 126 0.04 2.34 26.40
C GLU A 126 0.34 3.03 25.06
N GLN A 127 0.98 2.29 24.15
CA GLN A 127 1.58 2.83 22.92
C GLN A 127 0.72 2.58 21.67
N HIS A 128 -0.48 2.00 21.77
CA HIS A 128 -1.27 1.62 20.58
C HIS A 128 -1.76 2.81 19.73
N HIS A 129 -1.65 4.05 20.23
CA HIS A 129 -1.90 5.28 19.46
C HIS A 129 -0.61 6.01 19.02
N GLU A 130 0.55 5.41 19.26
CA GLU A 130 1.78 5.86 18.62
C GLU A 130 1.68 5.64 17.11
N GLN A 131 2.30 6.54 16.35
CA GLN A 131 2.33 6.47 14.90
C GLN A 131 3.76 6.22 14.44
N TRP A 132 3.92 5.43 13.38
CA TRP A 132 5.25 5.04 12.87
C TRP A 132 6.20 6.22 12.65
N ASN A 133 5.68 7.38 12.23
CA ASN A 133 6.43 8.62 11.99
C ASN A 133 6.68 9.50 13.23
N GLY A 134 6.21 9.13 14.42
CA GLY A 134 6.37 9.90 15.66
C GLY A 134 5.32 10.97 15.93
N SER A 135 4.28 11.10 15.09
CA SER A 135 3.20 12.08 15.31
C SER A 135 2.08 11.58 16.23
N GLY A 136 2.22 10.36 16.76
CA GLY A 136 1.29 9.74 17.69
C GLY A 136 1.44 10.20 19.14
N TYR A 137 0.79 9.47 20.06
CA TYR A 137 0.79 9.76 21.49
C TYR A 137 0.78 8.44 22.29
N PRO A 138 1.20 8.43 23.57
CA PRO A 138 1.49 9.58 24.43
C PRO A 138 2.95 10.11 24.42
N PHE A 139 3.88 9.39 23.81
CA PHE A 139 5.33 9.67 23.89
C PHE A 139 5.92 10.19 22.56
N GLY A 140 5.27 9.96 21.42
CA GLY A 140 5.79 10.36 20.11
C GLY A 140 6.94 9.46 19.65
N LEU A 141 6.82 8.15 19.89
CA LEU A 141 7.83 7.15 19.53
C LEU A 141 7.87 6.95 18.02
N ILE A 142 9.07 6.65 17.49
CA ILE A 142 9.29 6.50 16.04
C ILE A 142 9.72 5.07 15.73
N GLY A 143 9.11 4.50 14.69
CA GLY A 143 9.48 3.21 14.11
C GLY A 143 9.48 2.08 15.15
N GLU A 144 10.58 1.33 15.17
CA GLU A 144 10.78 0.17 16.05
C GLU A 144 10.95 0.53 17.53
N SER A 145 11.00 1.82 17.89
CA SER A 145 10.94 2.23 19.30
C SER A 145 9.56 1.99 19.91
N ILE A 146 8.53 1.81 19.07
CA ILE A 146 7.19 1.43 19.46
C ILE A 146 7.15 -0.09 19.69
N ASP A 147 6.56 -0.50 20.82
CA ASP A 147 6.33 -1.90 21.16
C ASP A 147 5.66 -2.65 19.99
N LEU A 148 6.14 -3.87 19.71
CA LEU A 148 5.62 -4.66 18.59
C LEU A 148 4.12 -4.92 18.73
N GLY A 149 3.65 -5.22 19.94
CA GLY A 149 2.24 -5.43 20.21
C GLY A 149 1.42 -4.17 19.95
N ALA A 150 1.92 -2.99 20.32
CA ALA A 150 1.27 -1.72 20.03
C ALA A 150 1.15 -1.47 18.51
N ARG A 151 2.22 -1.71 17.74
CA ARG A 151 2.18 -1.56 16.28
C ARG A 151 1.16 -2.50 15.62
N ILE A 152 1.04 -3.73 16.14
CA ILE A 152 0.05 -4.71 15.67
C ILE A 152 -1.39 -4.26 16.02
N ILE A 153 -1.61 -3.81 17.25
CA ILE A 153 -2.93 -3.33 17.70
C ILE A 153 -3.35 -2.10 16.92
N ALA A 154 -2.44 -1.17 16.62
CA ALA A 154 -2.75 0.04 15.85
C ALA A 154 -3.33 -0.27 14.46
N VAL A 155 -2.82 -1.30 13.77
CA VAL A 155 -3.34 -1.75 12.47
C VAL A 155 -4.69 -2.44 12.63
N ALA A 156 -4.82 -3.32 13.62
CA ALA A 156 -6.06 -4.04 13.91
C ALA A 156 -7.21 -3.10 14.32
N ASP A 157 -6.93 -2.13 15.19
CA ASP A 157 -7.84 -1.08 15.64
C ASP A 157 -8.30 -0.21 14.48
N ALA A 158 -7.37 0.30 13.67
CA ALA A 158 -7.69 1.10 12.51
C ALA A 158 -8.59 0.36 11.51
N PHE A 159 -8.29 -0.92 11.23
CA PHE A 159 -9.11 -1.71 10.32
C PHE A 159 -10.54 -1.87 10.82
N ASP A 160 -10.73 -2.32 12.07
CA ASP A 160 -12.06 -2.50 12.65
C ASP A 160 -12.82 -1.16 12.76
N ALA A 161 -12.13 -0.09 13.16
CA ALA A 161 -12.64 1.27 13.20
C ALA A 161 -13.16 1.76 11.84
N MET A 162 -12.51 1.35 10.75
CA MET A 162 -12.92 1.73 9.42
C MET A 162 -14.18 1.00 8.94
N ILE A 163 -14.28 -0.31 9.20
CA ILE A 163 -15.34 -1.16 8.63
C ILE A 163 -16.59 -1.28 9.50
N THR A 164 -16.50 -0.91 10.78
CA THR A 164 -17.62 -0.99 11.71
C THR A 164 -18.47 0.29 11.68
N ASP A 165 -19.80 0.14 11.70
CA ASP A 165 -20.74 1.26 11.82
C ASP A 165 -20.55 2.00 13.15
N ARG A 166 -20.54 3.33 13.09
CA ARG A 166 -20.47 4.24 14.25
C ARG A 166 -21.69 5.15 14.29
N VAL A 167 -22.01 5.68 15.47
CA VAL A 167 -23.17 6.56 15.69
C VAL A 167 -23.23 7.74 14.71
N TYR A 168 -22.07 8.23 14.28
CA TYR A 168 -21.91 9.37 13.38
C TYR A 168 -21.49 9.00 11.94
N ARG A 169 -21.22 7.72 11.62
CA ARG A 169 -20.73 7.30 10.29
C ARG A 169 -20.97 5.83 10.03
N LYS A 170 -21.42 5.47 8.82
CA LYS A 170 -21.39 4.07 8.37
C LYS A 170 -19.96 3.56 8.19
N GLY A 171 -19.75 2.27 8.43
CA GLY A 171 -18.51 1.57 8.10
C GLY A 171 -18.26 1.61 6.60
N MET A 172 -16.97 1.67 6.21
CA MET A 172 -16.57 1.58 4.80
C MET A 172 -16.43 0.13 4.37
N LYS A 173 -16.34 -0.09 3.05
CA LYS A 173 -16.06 -1.44 2.52
C LYS A 173 -14.66 -1.89 2.95
N GLN A 174 -14.48 -3.19 3.15
CA GLN A 174 -13.18 -3.74 3.56
C GLN A 174 -12.06 -3.36 2.59
N ASP A 175 -12.31 -3.42 1.28
CA ASP A 175 -11.35 -3.02 0.24
C ASP A 175 -10.87 -1.56 0.41
N GLU A 176 -11.79 -0.66 0.78
CA GLU A 176 -11.47 0.75 1.03
C GLU A 176 -10.64 0.92 2.32
N ALA A 177 -10.93 0.12 3.36
CA ALA A 177 -10.14 0.11 4.59
C ALA A 177 -8.72 -0.39 4.35
N ILE A 178 -8.55 -1.42 3.51
CA ILE A 178 -7.24 -1.93 3.08
C ILE A 178 -6.48 -0.85 2.28
N ASP A 179 -7.13 -0.19 1.32
CA ASP A 179 -6.52 0.92 0.57
C ASP A 179 -6.03 2.04 1.51
N ASN A 180 -6.76 2.35 2.58
CA ASN A 180 -6.36 3.35 3.57
C ASN A 180 -5.17 2.89 4.42
N LEU A 181 -5.16 1.65 4.91
CA LEU A 181 -4.02 1.09 5.65
C LEU A 181 -2.74 1.16 4.81
N ILE A 182 -2.84 0.79 3.54
CA ILE A 182 -1.72 0.83 2.59
C ILE A 182 -1.20 2.26 2.41
N LYS A 183 -2.09 3.24 2.21
CA LYS A 183 -1.70 4.66 2.06
C LYS A 183 -1.02 5.23 3.30
N GLY A 184 -1.41 4.77 4.50
CA GLY A 184 -0.81 5.20 5.76
C GLY A 184 0.42 4.40 6.19
N ALA A 185 0.81 3.36 5.45
CA ALA A 185 1.99 2.55 5.75
C ALA A 185 3.27 3.42 5.72
N GLY A 186 4.12 3.27 6.73
CA GLY A 186 5.34 4.08 6.88
C GLY A 186 5.09 5.52 7.36
N GLN A 187 3.83 5.93 7.57
CA GLN A 187 3.47 7.19 8.22
C GLN A 187 2.75 6.94 9.54
N GLN A 188 1.53 6.42 9.46
CA GLN A 188 0.71 6.14 10.63
C GLN A 188 1.00 4.74 11.17
N TRP A 189 1.16 3.75 10.29
CA TRP A 189 1.33 2.36 10.67
C TRP A 189 2.66 1.78 10.19
N ASP A 190 3.12 0.76 10.90
CA ASP A 190 4.29 -0.02 10.50
C ASP A 190 4.05 -0.69 9.12
N PRO A 191 4.91 -0.43 8.13
CA PRO A 191 4.72 -0.97 6.79
C PRO A 191 4.82 -2.50 6.70
N GLU A 192 5.61 -3.16 7.57
CA GLU A 192 5.72 -4.62 7.61
C GLU A 192 4.43 -5.25 8.14
N ILE A 193 3.86 -4.68 9.19
CA ILE A 193 2.62 -5.16 9.78
C ILE A 193 1.44 -4.95 8.83
N VAL A 194 1.38 -3.80 8.15
CA VAL A 194 0.38 -3.55 7.10
C VAL A 194 0.51 -4.59 5.99
N ASP A 195 1.71 -4.83 5.47
CA ASP A 195 1.93 -5.84 4.42
C ASP A 195 1.48 -7.25 4.85
N VAL A 196 1.80 -7.66 6.08
CA VAL A 196 1.37 -8.95 6.63
C VAL A 196 -0.15 -9.04 6.71
N PHE A 197 -0.81 -8.02 7.24
CA PHE A 197 -2.27 -8.00 7.38
C PHE A 197 -2.98 -8.04 6.02
N VAL A 198 -2.48 -7.26 5.05
CA VAL A 198 -3.01 -7.18 3.69
C VAL A 198 -2.89 -8.52 2.97
N ARG A 199 -1.72 -9.17 3.04
CA ARG A 199 -1.50 -10.52 2.49
C ARG A 199 -2.46 -11.56 3.08
N TRP A 200 -2.69 -11.52 4.38
CA TRP A 200 -3.68 -12.39 5.03
C TRP A 200 -5.10 -12.12 4.51
N TRP A 201 -5.49 -10.84 4.44
CA TRP A 201 -6.83 -10.45 4.02
C TRP A 201 -7.12 -10.92 2.58
N GLU A 202 -6.18 -10.79 1.65
CA GLU A 202 -6.39 -11.31 0.28
C GLU A 202 -6.53 -12.81 0.20
N LYS A 203 -5.70 -13.55 0.95
CA LYS A 203 -5.77 -15.00 0.94
C LYS A 203 -7.17 -15.47 1.36
N MET A 204 -7.82 -14.74 2.26
CA MET A 204 -9.15 -15.05 2.77
C MET A 204 -10.28 -14.51 1.88
N TYR A 205 -10.16 -13.28 1.37
CA TYR A 205 -11.27 -12.53 0.78
C TYR A 205 -11.08 -12.19 -0.72
N ASN A 206 -9.87 -12.39 -1.26
CA ASN A 206 -9.54 -12.23 -2.69
C ASN A 206 -8.74 -13.43 -3.27
N PRO A 207 -9.18 -14.69 -3.08
CA PRO A 207 -8.41 -15.86 -3.51
C PRO A 207 -8.29 -16.02 -5.04
N GLN A 208 -9.05 -15.26 -5.82
CA GLN A 208 -9.06 -15.29 -7.29
C GLN A 208 -8.31 -14.11 -7.94
N GLY A 209 -7.66 -13.24 -7.16
CA GLY A 209 -6.85 -12.14 -7.72
C GLY A 209 -7.64 -11.08 -8.50
N LYS A 210 -8.94 -10.91 -8.21
CA LYS A 210 -9.78 -9.90 -8.90
C LYS A 210 -9.37 -8.46 -8.59
N HIS A 211 -8.62 -8.27 -7.50
CA HIS A 211 -7.96 -7.02 -7.15
C HIS A 211 -6.45 -7.28 -7.02
N ASP A 212 -5.68 -7.02 -8.08
CA ASP A 212 -4.21 -7.12 -8.04
C ASP A 212 -3.60 -5.86 -7.39
N TRP A 213 -3.75 -5.81 -6.06
CA TRP A 213 -3.27 -4.74 -5.21
C TRP A 213 -1.73 -4.68 -5.14
N LYS A 214 -1.01 -5.80 -5.33
CA LYS A 214 0.46 -5.82 -5.37
C LYS A 214 0.94 -4.97 -6.54
N LEU A 215 0.30 -5.12 -7.70
CA LEU A 215 0.50 -4.22 -8.83
C LEU A 215 0.10 -2.77 -8.50
N LYS A 216 -0.98 -2.51 -7.76
CA LYS A 216 -1.41 -1.15 -7.38
C LYS A 216 -0.46 -0.45 -6.37
N TYR A 217 0.04 -1.18 -5.37
CA TYR A 217 0.97 -0.69 -4.34
C TYR A 217 2.37 -0.48 -4.91
N VAL A 218 2.89 -1.47 -5.64
CA VAL A 218 4.12 -1.34 -6.43
C VAL A 218 3.99 -0.18 -7.39
N ARG A 219 2.87 -0.06 -8.13
CA ARG A 219 2.66 1.10 -9.02
C ARG A 219 2.60 2.42 -8.28
N THR A 220 2.05 2.52 -7.08
CA THR A 220 1.97 3.80 -6.35
C THR A 220 3.36 4.24 -5.89
N ILE A 221 4.10 3.36 -5.19
CA ILE A 221 5.47 3.65 -4.77
C ILE A 221 6.39 3.89 -5.97
N TYR A 222 6.24 3.09 -7.03
CA TYR A 222 7.03 3.27 -8.25
C TYR A 222 6.61 4.56 -8.96
N LYS A 223 5.33 4.94 -9.02
CA LYS A 223 4.89 6.20 -9.63
C LYS A 223 5.54 7.38 -8.92
N ASP A 224 5.52 7.40 -7.58
CA ASP A 224 6.12 8.49 -6.81
C ASP A 224 7.65 8.52 -6.99
N PHE A 225 8.31 7.37 -6.87
CA PHE A 225 9.75 7.26 -7.12
C PHE A 225 10.14 7.67 -8.54
N LEU A 226 9.41 7.21 -9.56
CA LEU A 226 9.66 7.53 -10.96
C LEU A 226 9.42 9.01 -11.22
N ASN A 227 8.37 9.58 -10.62
CA ASN A 227 8.10 11.00 -10.71
C ASN A 227 9.28 11.80 -10.13
N ASP A 228 9.77 11.44 -8.95
CA ASP A 228 10.89 12.16 -8.33
C ASP A 228 12.21 11.94 -9.08
N ALA A 229 12.52 10.70 -9.46
CA ALA A 229 13.77 10.33 -10.13
C ALA A 229 13.86 10.84 -11.58
N THR A 230 12.72 11.10 -12.22
CA THR A 230 12.67 11.55 -13.62
C THR A 230 12.08 12.93 -13.80
N GLU A 231 11.88 13.68 -12.71
CA GLU A 231 11.26 15.01 -12.71
C GLU A 231 9.90 15.01 -13.43
N GLY A 232 9.13 13.94 -13.20
CA GLY A 232 7.83 13.72 -13.80
C GLY A 232 7.86 13.40 -15.28
N LYS A 233 9.00 13.08 -15.90
CA LYS A 233 9.05 12.70 -17.32
C LYS A 233 8.42 11.32 -17.59
N VAL A 234 8.49 10.39 -16.65
CA VAL A 234 7.93 9.05 -16.79
C VAL A 234 6.50 8.99 -16.26
N ILE A 235 5.57 8.43 -17.06
CA ILE A 235 4.21 8.08 -16.64
C ILE A 235 4.00 6.58 -16.78
N LEU A 236 3.42 5.98 -15.75
CA LEU A 236 2.84 4.64 -15.84
C LEU A 236 1.34 4.75 -16.16
N LEU A 237 0.95 4.22 -17.31
CA LEU A 237 -0.41 4.20 -17.83
C LEU A 237 -1.05 2.81 -17.59
N ASP A 238 -2.34 2.80 -17.28
CA ASP A 238 -3.11 1.57 -17.18
C ASP A 238 -3.54 1.09 -18.59
N GLU A 239 -3.60 -0.23 -18.80
CA GLU A 239 -3.93 -0.82 -20.11
C GLU A 239 -5.28 -0.31 -20.64
N SER A 240 -6.26 -0.10 -19.74
CA SER A 240 -7.58 0.44 -20.10
C SER A 240 -7.57 1.86 -20.66
N ASP A 241 -6.50 2.63 -20.41
CA ASP A 241 -6.39 4.03 -20.81
C ASP A 241 -5.58 4.23 -22.10
N ILE A 242 -5.01 3.16 -22.68
CA ILE A 242 -4.17 3.25 -23.88
C ILE A 242 -4.95 3.79 -25.07
N GLU A 243 -6.17 3.29 -25.31
CA GLU A 243 -6.98 3.74 -26.45
C GLU A 243 -7.29 5.23 -26.36
N LYS A 244 -7.67 5.70 -25.17
CA LYS A 244 -7.87 7.13 -24.92
C LYS A 244 -6.59 7.95 -25.11
N TYR A 245 -5.44 7.42 -24.68
CA TYR A 245 -4.14 8.08 -24.91
C TYR A 245 -3.81 8.22 -26.40
N LYS A 246 -4.19 7.25 -27.23
CA LYS A 246 -3.98 7.30 -28.68
C LYS A 246 -4.84 8.34 -29.40
N GLU A 247 -5.98 8.73 -28.82
CA GLU A 247 -6.82 9.81 -29.37
C GLU A 247 -6.15 11.19 -29.30
N ASP A 248 -5.13 11.36 -28.45
CA ASP A 248 -4.44 12.64 -28.23
C ASP A 248 -3.41 13.01 -29.31
N TYR A 249 -3.15 12.12 -30.27
CA TYR A 249 -2.20 12.39 -31.36
C TYR A 249 -2.66 11.82 -32.71
N LYS A 250 -2.27 12.50 -33.78
CA LYS A 250 -2.55 12.06 -35.15
C LYS A 250 -1.39 11.20 -35.66
N VAL A 251 -1.69 9.96 -36.03
CA VAL A 251 -0.74 9.03 -36.66
C VAL A 251 -0.46 9.47 -38.10
N TYR A 252 0.83 9.53 -38.46
CA TYR A 252 1.31 9.83 -39.82
C TYR A 252 2.00 8.63 -40.47
N GLY A 253 2.49 7.69 -39.67
CA GLY A 253 3.00 6.42 -40.17
C GLY A 253 2.98 5.35 -39.09
N GLU A 254 2.82 4.12 -39.53
CA GLU A 254 2.79 2.93 -38.68
C GLU A 254 3.41 1.76 -39.42
N MET A 255 4.06 0.85 -38.71
CA MET A 255 4.67 -0.31 -39.32
C MET A 255 4.74 -1.51 -38.36
N PRO A 256 4.35 -2.72 -38.79
CA PRO A 256 4.60 -3.93 -38.03
C PRO A 256 6.10 -4.28 -38.08
N VAL A 257 6.63 -4.75 -36.97
CA VAL A 257 8.01 -5.23 -36.83
C VAL A 257 7.96 -6.71 -36.48
N LEU A 258 8.30 -7.56 -37.43
CA LEU A 258 8.29 -9.03 -37.29
C LEU A 258 9.71 -9.61 -37.36
N TYR A 259 10.62 -8.93 -38.05
CA TYR A 259 11.98 -9.37 -38.32
C TYR A 259 12.97 -8.20 -38.24
N TYR A 260 14.25 -8.52 -38.07
CA TYR A 260 15.32 -7.50 -38.02
C TYR A 260 15.36 -6.58 -39.26
N ARG A 261 15.01 -7.09 -40.44
CA ARG A 261 14.95 -6.28 -41.68
C ARG A 261 13.89 -5.18 -41.61
N ASP A 262 12.84 -5.38 -40.83
CA ASP A 262 11.75 -4.42 -40.68
C ASP A 262 12.24 -3.19 -39.90
N LEU A 263 13.29 -3.31 -39.06
CA LEU A 263 13.93 -2.15 -38.42
C LEU A 263 14.51 -1.16 -39.42
N ILE A 264 15.09 -1.68 -40.50
CA ILE A 264 15.77 -0.86 -41.52
C ILE A 264 14.72 -0.06 -42.27
N GLU A 265 13.63 -0.72 -42.68
CA GLU A 265 12.54 -0.03 -43.39
C GLU A 265 11.80 0.95 -42.47
N ALA A 266 11.50 0.56 -41.22
CA ALA A 266 10.88 1.47 -40.25
C ALA A 266 11.71 2.75 -40.05
N ARG A 267 13.04 2.61 -39.91
CA ARG A 267 13.94 3.77 -39.77
C ARG A 267 13.95 4.63 -41.03
N LYS A 268 13.91 4.03 -42.21
CA LYS A 268 13.89 4.74 -43.48
C LYS A 268 12.59 5.55 -43.62
N LEU A 269 11.43 4.92 -43.43
CA LEU A 269 10.12 5.59 -43.50
C LEU A 269 10.01 6.70 -42.45
N PHE A 270 10.50 6.46 -41.24
CA PHE A 270 10.52 7.48 -40.21
C PHE A 270 11.44 8.66 -40.58
N ASN A 271 12.61 8.40 -41.18
CA ASN A 271 13.50 9.47 -41.66
C ASN A 271 12.86 10.30 -42.79
N GLU A 272 12.19 9.65 -43.75
CA GLU A 272 11.44 10.33 -44.81
C GLU A 272 10.32 11.22 -44.23
N PHE A 273 9.68 10.80 -43.14
CA PHE A 273 8.73 11.62 -42.41
C PHE A 273 9.41 12.82 -41.71
N LEU A 274 10.56 12.62 -41.06
CA LEU A 274 11.31 13.71 -40.42
C LEU A 274 11.78 14.78 -41.42
N ASP A 275 12.07 14.40 -42.66
CA ASP A 275 12.44 15.32 -43.75
C ASP A 275 11.27 16.24 -44.16
N GLN A 276 10.03 15.88 -43.81
CA GLN A 276 8.83 16.71 -44.05
C GLN A 276 8.57 17.70 -42.90
N LEU A 277 9.27 17.57 -41.77
CA LEU A 277 9.11 18.43 -40.61
C LEU A 277 10.14 19.57 -40.64
N ASP A 278 9.74 20.76 -40.20
CA ASP A 278 10.64 21.92 -40.06
C ASP A 278 11.49 21.80 -38.78
N ILE A 279 12.44 20.87 -38.79
CA ILE A 279 13.33 20.57 -37.67
C ILE A 279 14.78 20.54 -38.13
N ASN A 280 15.69 21.02 -37.28
CA ASN A 280 17.10 21.08 -37.63
C ASN A 280 17.74 19.67 -37.70
N LYS A 281 18.85 19.55 -38.45
CA LYS A 281 19.53 18.26 -38.68
C LYS A 281 20.06 17.61 -37.40
N GLU A 282 20.34 18.38 -36.36
CA GLU A 282 20.82 17.85 -35.08
C GLU A 282 19.67 17.15 -34.33
N LYS A 283 18.50 17.79 -34.25
CA LYS A 283 17.25 17.22 -33.71
C LYS A 283 16.83 15.98 -34.49
N GLN A 284 16.85 16.02 -35.83
CA GLN A 284 16.54 14.85 -36.65
C GLN A 284 17.42 13.64 -36.29
N ARG A 285 18.73 13.83 -36.15
CA ARG A 285 19.65 12.76 -35.72
C ARG A 285 19.29 12.21 -34.35
N ILE A 286 18.96 13.08 -33.39
CA ILE A 286 18.53 12.66 -32.05
C ILE A 286 17.24 11.83 -32.12
N TYR A 287 16.24 12.27 -32.90
CA TYR A 287 14.98 11.54 -33.02
C TYR A 287 15.15 10.18 -33.67
N ILE A 288 16.01 10.07 -34.68
CA ILE A 288 16.35 8.77 -35.30
C ILE A 288 17.03 7.83 -34.28
N LEU A 289 17.90 8.37 -33.42
CA LEU A 289 18.52 7.59 -32.34
C LEU A 289 17.48 7.15 -31.31
N VAL A 290 16.59 8.05 -30.86
CA VAL A 290 15.50 7.72 -29.93
C VAL A 290 14.59 6.63 -30.53
N PHE A 291 14.17 6.81 -31.78
CA PHE A 291 13.39 5.81 -32.51
C PHE A 291 14.11 4.47 -32.54
N SER A 292 15.39 4.47 -32.87
CA SER A 292 16.20 3.25 -32.92
C SER A 292 16.31 2.54 -31.57
N GLU A 293 16.44 3.27 -30.47
CA GLU A 293 16.44 2.69 -29.12
C GLU A 293 15.09 2.07 -28.77
N LEU A 294 13.98 2.71 -29.13
CA LEU A 294 12.63 2.19 -28.90
C LEU A 294 12.39 0.90 -29.69
N VAL A 295 12.65 0.90 -31.00
CA VAL A 295 12.38 -0.27 -31.84
C VAL A 295 13.34 -1.43 -31.53
N ASN A 296 14.63 -1.15 -31.23
CA ASN A 296 15.56 -2.20 -30.81
C ASN A 296 15.14 -2.85 -29.49
N ASN A 297 14.48 -2.12 -28.59
CA ASN A 297 13.95 -2.70 -27.35
C ASN A 297 12.77 -3.65 -27.61
N ILE A 298 11.93 -3.42 -28.64
CA ILE A 298 10.87 -4.36 -29.04
C ILE A 298 11.44 -5.75 -29.32
N LEU A 299 12.47 -5.82 -30.15
CA LEU A 299 13.07 -7.09 -30.56
C LEU A 299 13.82 -7.82 -29.45
N LYS A 300 14.16 -7.14 -28.35
CA LYS A 300 14.75 -7.78 -27.17
C LYS A 300 13.70 -8.51 -26.32
N HIS A 301 12.45 -8.05 -26.37
CA HIS A 301 11.40 -8.47 -25.45
C HIS A 301 10.23 -9.17 -26.14
N ALA A 302 10.08 -9.08 -27.46
CA ALA A 302 8.99 -9.69 -28.20
C ALA A 302 9.41 -10.21 -29.59
N GLU A 303 8.70 -11.24 -30.07
CA GLU A 303 8.87 -11.77 -31.43
C GLU A 303 8.20 -10.89 -32.50
N ARG A 304 7.25 -10.02 -32.09
CA ARG A 304 6.46 -9.15 -32.96
C ARG A 304 6.13 -7.84 -32.24
N GLY A 305 5.92 -6.77 -32.98
CA GLY A 305 5.45 -5.50 -32.43
C GLY A 305 4.91 -4.56 -33.50
N MET A 306 4.41 -3.42 -33.06
CA MET A 306 3.97 -2.30 -33.89
C MET A 306 4.77 -1.06 -33.50
N VAL A 307 5.22 -0.31 -34.50
CA VAL A 307 5.76 1.05 -34.30
C VAL A 307 4.83 2.04 -34.96
N GLU A 308 4.59 3.17 -34.32
CA GLU A 308 3.82 4.27 -34.90
C GLU A 308 4.54 5.59 -34.62
N TRP A 309 4.35 6.57 -35.50
CA TRP A 309 4.80 7.93 -35.29
C TRP A 309 3.74 8.92 -35.73
N GLY A 310 3.64 10.01 -34.99
CA GLY A 310 2.59 11.00 -35.15
C GLY A 310 2.94 12.34 -34.55
N ILE A 311 2.01 13.28 -34.63
CA ILE A 311 2.12 14.61 -34.02
C ILE A 311 0.92 14.79 -33.09
N ASP A 312 1.17 15.23 -31.87
CA ASP A 312 0.11 15.53 -30.90
C ASP A 312 -0.47 16.94 -31.06
N ASN A 313 -1.50 17.24 -30.26
CA ASN A 313 -2.17 18.54 -30.30
C ASN A 313 -1.29 19.73 -29.88
N PHE A 314 -0.09 19.48 -29.33
CA PHE A 314 0.88 20.50 -28.93
C PHE A 314 2.03 20.64 -29.94
N ASP A 315 1.89 20.04 -31.13
CA ASP A 315 2.92 19.95 -32.17
C ASP A 315 4.18 19.18 -31.71
N ASP A 316 4.07 18.34 -30.67
CA ASP A 316 5.16 17.44 -30.27
C ASP A 316 5.15 16.18 -31.13
N LEU A 317 6.34 15.66 -31.45
CA LEU A 317 6.50 14.38 -32.12
C LEU A 317 6.24 13.25 -31.13
N VAL A 318 5.33 12.34 -31.49
CA VAL A 318 5.00 11.15 -30.72
C VAL A 318 5.54 9.92 -31.44
N LEU A 319 6.32 9.11 -30.72
CA LEU A 319 6.75 7.78 -31.16
C LEU A 319 6.09 6.76 -30.24
N THR A 320 5.39 5.79 -30.79
CA THR A 320 4.79 4.70 -30.03
C THR A 320 5.31 3.37 -30.49
N VAL A 321 5.38 2.47 -29.52
CA VAL A 321 5.85 1.12 -29.65
C VAL A 321 4.90 0.25 -28.85
N ASN A 322 4.38 -0.80 -29.48
CA ASN A 322 3.66 -1.85 -28.80
C ASN A 322 4.36 -3.18 -29.10
N ASP A 323 4.90 -3.83 -28.09
CA ASP A 323 5.47 -5.17 -28.23
C ASP A 323 4.40 -6.23 -27.94
N TYR A 324 4.48 -7.37 -28.63
CA TYR A 324 3.60 -8.52 -28.41
C TYR A 324 4.43 -9.67 -27.79
N GLY A 325 4.82 -9.51 -26.54
CA GLY A 325 5.69 -10.43 -25.81
C GLY A 325 5.22 -10.71 -24.37
N PRO A 326 6.06 -11.32 -23.51
CA PRO A 326 5.77 -11.55 -22.09
C PRO A 326 5.57 -10.25 -21.27
N GLY A 327 5.77 -9.08 -21.87
CA GLY A 327 5.65 -7.79 -21.20
C GLY A 327 6.87 -7.44 -20.36
N PHE A 328 7.00 -6.15 -20.05
CA PHE A 328 8.05 -5.64 -19.17
C PHE A 328 7.65 -5.82 -17.70
N LEU A 329 8.54 -6.45 -16.90
CA LEU A 329 8.36 -6.54 -15.45
C LEU A 329 8.53 -5.15 -14.82
N LEU A 330 7.42 -4.52 -14.43
CA LEU A 330 7.38 -3.17 -13.81
C LEU A 330 8.40 -2.99 -12.68
N GLU A 331 8.65 -4.03 -11.89
CA GLU A 331 9.66 -4.07 -10.82
C GLU A 331 11.11 -3.84 -11.30
N LYS A 332 11.40 -4.10 -12.57
CA LYS A 332 12.72 -3.87 -13.18
C LYS A 332 12.87 -2.46 -13.75
N LEU A 333 11.81 -1.65 -13.75
CA LEU A 333 11.81 -0.32 -14.37
C LEU A 333 12.80 0.65 -13.71
N PRO A 334 12.88 0.76 -12.36
CA PRO A 334 13.85 1.62 -11.69
C PRO A 334 15.27 1.29 -12.10
N GLN A 335 15.61 -0.01 -12.13
CA GLN A 335 16.93 -0.47 -12.54
C GLN A 335 17.23 -0.09 -14.00
N SER A 336 16.22 -0.18 -14.87
CA SER A 336 16.35 0.08 -16.32
C SER A 336 16.42 1.58 -16.66
N LEU A 337 15.87 2.44 -15.81
CA LEU A 337 15.91 3.90 -15.95
C LEU A 337 17.14 4.53 -15.30
N LEU A 338 17.69 3.91 -14.24
CA LEU A 338 18.82 4.46 -13.47
C LEU A 338 20.18 3.90 -13.88
N ILE A 339 20.24 2.68 -14.42
CA ILE A 339 21.49 2.05 -14.84
C ILE A 339 21.67 2.22 -16.34
N SER A 340 22.87 2.63 -16.76
CA SER A 340 23.31 2.62 -18.15
C SER A 340 23.12 1.22 -18.76
N GLY A 341 22.02 1.01 -19.49
CA GLY A 341 21.74 -0.17 -20.33
C GLY A 341 21.64 -1.51 -19.59
N PHE A 342 20.42 -2.03 -19.39
CA PHE A 342 20.22 -3.40 -18.90
C PHE A 342 19.92 -4.40 -20.03
N CYS A 343 20.46 -5.62 -19.88
CA CYS A 343 20.34 -6.77 -20.77
C CYS A 343 19.76 -7.95 -19.97
N THR A 344 18.75 -8.65 -20.50
CA THR A 344 18.10 -9.79 -19.83
C THR A 344 18.59 -11.17 -20.28
N THR A 345 19.65 -11.27 -21.07
CA THR A 345 20.25 -12.55 -21.45
C THR A 345 21.75 -12.55 -21.18
N ASN A 346 22.25 -13.60 -20.51
CA ASN A 346 23.65 -13.78 -20.10
C ASN A 346 24.66 -13.96 -21.26
N THR A 347 24.27 -13.61 -22.49
CA THR A 347 25.11 -13.70 -23.68
C THR A 347 24.80 -12.52 -24.60
N LEU A 348 25.83 -11.67 -24.79
CA LEU A 348 25.96 -10.51 -25.69
C LEU A 348 25.66 -9.13 -25.07
N LYS A 349 26.71 -8.29 -25.05
CA LYS A 349 26.69 -6.87 -24.69
C LYS A 349 25.67 -6.12 -25.58
N SER A 350 24.72 -5.43 -24.98
CA SER A 350 23.89 -4.45 -25.69
C SER A 350 24.76 -3.27 -26.15
N VAL A 351 24.68 -2.92 -27.44
CA VAL A 351 25.43 -1.82 -28.07
C VAL A 351 24.59 -0.51 -28.13
N GLY A 352 23.40 -0.49 -27.52
CA GLY A 352 22.48 0.67 -27.50
C GLY A 352 22.64 1.60 -26.29
N LEU A 353 22.12 2.82 -26.40
CA LEU A 353 22.18 3.89 -25.38
C LEU A 353 21.10 3.75 -24.28
N GLY A 354 20.03 3.00 -24.54
CA GLY A 354 18.99 2.63 -23.56
C GLY A 354 18.00 3.74 -23.19
N LEU A 355 17.10 3.44 -22.23
CA LEU A 355 16.11 4.39 -21.70
C LEU A 355 16.71 5.67 -21.11
N PRO A 356 17.90 5.68 -20.47
CA PRO A 356 18.51 6.93 -20.00
C PRO A 356 18.76 7.95 -21.12
N PHE A 357 19.12 7.48 -22.33
CA PHE A 357 19.25 8.37 -23.49
C PHE A 357 17.90 8.91 -23.94
N VAL A 358 16.86 8.06 -23.98
CA VAL A 358 15.49 8.50 -24.29
C VAL A 358 15.02 9.58 -23.32
N LEU A 359 15.21 9.37 -22.01
CA LEU A 359 14.85 10.32 -20.95
C LEU A 359 15.54 11.69 -21.08
N LYS A 360 16.77 11.70 -21.58
CA LYS A 360 17.53 12.93 -21.81
C LYS A 360 16.86 13.84 -22.84
N TYR A 361 16.25 13.27 -23.89
CA TYR A 361 15.72 14.03 -25.02
C TYR A 361 14.19 14.05 -25.10
N CYS A 362 13.49 13.19 -24.36
CA CYS A 362 12.03 13.21 -24.32
C CYS A 362 11.48 14.30 -23.39
N LYS A 363 10.35 14.87 -23.80
CA LYS A 363 9.44 15.63 -22.95
C LYS A 363 8.69 14.71 -22.00
N LYS A 364 8.25 13.56 -22.52
CA LYS A 364 7.49 12.56 -21.78
C LYS A 364 7.78 11.14 -22.27
N LEU A 365 7.85 10.19 -21.34
CA LEU A 365 7.92 8.75 -21.59
C LEU A 365 6.73 8.09 -20.87
N THR A 366 5.80 7.54 -21.62
CA THR A 366 4.65 6.80 -21.10
C THR A 366 4.86 5.31 -21.29
N ILE A 367 4.64 4.52 -20.24
CA ILE A 367 4.81 3.07 -20.27
C ILE A 367 3.55 2.41 -19.70
N ALA A 368 3.03 1.40 -20.39
CA ALA A 368 1.98 0.53 -19.87
C ALA A 368 2.41 -0.94 -20.00
N ASN A 369 2.17 -1.72 -18.95
CA ASN A 369 2.24 -3.18 -19.04
C ASN A 369 0.87 -3.68 -19.45
N CYS A 370 0.80 -4.43 -20.55
CA CYS A 370 -0.41 -4.92 -21.16
C CYS A 370 -0.49 -6.44 -21.02
N SER A 371 -1.70 -6.97 -21.04
CA SER A 371 -1.97 -8.43 -21.02
C SER A 371 -1.22 -9.21 -22.11
N GLY A 372 -0.83 -8.55 -23.21
CA GLY A 372 -0.10 -9.13 -24.33
C GLY A 372 1.27 -8.50 -24.65
N GLY A 373 1.86 -7.71 -23.74
CA GLY A 373 3.18 -7.10 -23.97
C GLY A 373 3.36 -5.72 -23.31
N THR A 374 4.17 -4.86 -23.92
CA THR A 374 4.49 -3.53 -23.40
C THR A 374 4.14 -2.44 -24.40
N PHE A 375 3.41 -1.43 -23.93
CA PHE A 375 3.22 -0.18 -24.65
C PHE A 375 4.21 0.86 -24.14
N ILE A 376 4.96 1.48 -25.05
CA ILE A 376 5.88 2.58 -24.78
C ILE A 376 5.57 3.72 -25.74
N SER A 377 5.38 4.92 -25.21
CA SER A 377 5.22 6.14 -26.00
C SER A 377 6.20 7.22 -25.54
N VAL A 378 6.86 7.87 -26.50
CA VAL A 378 7.80 8.95 -26.26
C VAL A 378 7.30 10.21 -26.96
N LYS A 379 7.17 11.29 -26.20
CA LYS A 379 6.92 12.64 -26.73
C LYS A 379 8.23 13.41 -26.81
N LEU A 380 8.53 13.95 -27.98
CA LEU A 380 9.73 14.73 -28.30
C LEU A 380 9.30 16.14 -28.71
N THR A 381 9.90 17.17 -28.11
CA THR A 381 9.59 18.56 -28.46
C THR A 381 10.15 18.88 -29.83
N LYS A 382 9.26 19.09 -30.80
CA LYS A 382 9.56 19.36 -32.21
C LYS A 382 10.48 20.57 -32.38
#